data_AF-Q4K6Z8-F1
#
_entry.id   AF-Q4K6Z8-F1
#
_cell.length_a   1.000
_cell.length_b   1.000
_cell.length_c   1.000
_cell.angle_alpha   90.00
_cell.angle_beta   90.00
_cell.angle_gamma   90.00
#
_symmetry.space_group_name_H-M   'P 1'
#
loop_
_entity.id
_entity.type
_entity.pdbx_description
1 polymer ?
#
loop_
_entity_poly.entity_id
_entity_poly.type
_entity_poly.pdbx_seq_one_letter_code
_entity_poly.pdbx_strand_id
1 'polypeptide(L)'
;MLSSNLTPGDAPQALPQCLAGSLLDPQLSEVDPHTEAAPQAAARLNFSVQQQTQSNWCWAALSASVGNYYGTGSWTQCGVANAELGRNSCCSQPGPCNVYGYLDSALRTTRCYGGMREDRMQMPAIDNQLGMGRPVGLRCAWYGGGAHFLTIYGSDGGYILVADSIYGYSTRALNSFPGSYNGGGNWTHTYFTRKN
;
A
#
# COMPACT_ATOMS: atom_id res chain seq x y z
N MET A 1 -1.23 -67.60 22.43
CA MET A 1 0.08 -67.57 23.10
C MET A 1 1.16 -67.37 22.04
N LEU A 2 2.20 -66.60 22.37
CA LEU A 2 3.47 -66.35 21.62
C LEU A 2 3.28 -65.44 20.39
N SER A 3 3.67 -64.16 20.41
CA SER A 3 5.00 -63.51 20.55
C SER A 3 5.88 -63.57 19.30
N SER A 4 6.33 -62.38 18.89
CA SER A 4 7.69 -62.01 18.43
C SER A 4 7.85 -61.52 16.98
N ASN A 5 8.34 -60.29 16.88
CA ASN A 5 8.98 -59.64 15.73
C ASN A 5 10.35 -60.28 15.40
N LEU A 6 10.81 -60.14 14.15
CA LEU A 6 12.17 -59.70 13.76
C LEU A 6 12.32 -59.77 12.21
N THR A 7 12.87 -58.71 11.60
CA THR A 7 13.43 -58.68 10.24
C THR A 7 14.95 -58.96 10.30
N PRO A 8 15.53 -59.50 9.22
CA PRO A 8 16.57 -58.78 8.41
C PRO A 8 16.43 -59.17 6.91
N GLY A 9 17.07 -58.61 5.87
CA GLY A 9 18.35 -57.93 5.68
C GLY A 9 19.06 -58.57 4.46
N ASP A 10 19.56 -57.74 3.54
CA ASP A 10 20.58 -57.95 2.48
C ASP A 10 20.34 -58.75 1.17
N ALA A 11 20.71 -58.08 0.06
CA ALA A 11 20.90 -58.56 -1.32
C ALA A 11 22.35 -59.10 -1.51
N PRO A 12 22.78 -59.78 -2.62
CA PRO A 12 23.04 -59.12 -3.92
C PRO A 12 23.04 -60.02 -5.21
N GLN A 13 23.17 -59.39 -6.39
CA GLN A 13 24.00 -59.80 -7.58
C GLN A 13 23.37 -59.74 -9.00
N ALA A 14 24.07 -58.96 -9.84
CA ALA A 14 24.38 -59.09 -11.28
C ALA A 14 23.33 -58.82 -12.39
N LEU A 15 23.75 -57.92 -13.30
CA LEU A 15 23.10 -57.41 -14.52
C LEU A 15 23.31 -58.33 -15.75
N PRO A 16 22.52 -58.12 -16.82
CA PRO A 16 23.07 -58.13 -18.17
C PRO A 16 22.88 -56.77 -18.88
N GLN A 17 23.99 -56.29 -19.48
CA GLN A 17 24.02 -55.20 -20.44
C GLN A 17 23.45 -55.67 -21.78
N CYS A 18 22.60 -54.87 -22.41
CA CYS A 18 22.54 -54.75 -23.86
C CYS A 18 21.93 -53.39 -24.25
N LEU A 19 22.68 -52.72 -25.13
CA LEU A 19 22.28 -51.62 -26.04
C LEU A 19 22.35 -50.20 -25.49
N ALA A 20 23.44 -49.56 -25.91
CA ALA A 20 23.66 -48.12 -25.93
C ALA A 20 22.52 -47.37 -26.66
N GLY A 21 22.22 -46.17 -26.16
CA GLY A 21 21.34 -45.21 -26.80
C GLY A 21 21.29 -43.92 -26.00
N SER A 22 22.29 -43.06 -26.22
CA SER A 22 22.31 -41.68 -25.74
C SER A 22 21.02 -40.95 -26.10
N LEU A 23 20.33 -40.39 -25.11
CA LEU A 23 19.63 -39.11 -25.21
C LEU A 23 19.64 -38.47 -23.80
N LEU A 24 20.73 -37.77 -23.51
CA LEU A 24 20.69 -36.68 -22.54
C LEU A 24 19.74 -35.64 -23.13
N ASP A 25 18.60 -35.44 -22.50
CA ASP A 25 17.61 -34.44 -22.91
C ASP A 25 18.20 -33.03 -22.69
N PRO A 26 18.52 -32.25 -23.73
CA PRO A 26 19.33 -31.04 -23.59
C PRO A 26 18.48 -29.76 -23.41
N GLN A 27 17.33 -29.83 -22.74
CA GLN A 27 16.43 -28.67 -22.59
C GLN A 27 15.75 -28.59 -21.21
N LEU A 28 16.51 -28.76 -20.12
CA LEU A 28 16.19 -28.08 -18.86
C LEU A 28 16.98 -26.77 -18.85
N SER A 29 16.41 -25.75 -19.48
CA SER A 29 16.93 -24.38 -19.43
C SER A 29 17.00 -23.94 -17.98
N GLU A 30 18.23 -23.78 -17.49
CA GLU A 30 18.53 -23.20 -16.19
C GLU A 30 17.84 -21.83 -16.09
N VAL A 31 16.94 -21.70 -15.11
CA VAL A 31 16.38 -20.40 -14.75
C VAL A 31 17.52 -19.56 -14.18
N ASP A 32 18.01 -18.63 -15.00
CA ASP A 32 19.06 -17.68 -14.63
C ASP A 32 18.60 -16.88 -13.39
N PRO A 33 19.25 -17.04 -12.22
CA PRO A 33 18.88 -16.30 -11.01
C PRO A 33 19.24 -14.81 -11.10
N HIS A 34 19.74 -14.34 -12.24
CA HIS A 34 20.15 -12.96 -12.49
C HIS A 34 19.33 -12.25 -13.57
N THR A 35 18.03 -12.57 -13.73
CA THR A 35 17.12 -11.57 -14.29
C THR A 35 16.93 -10.46 -13.26
N GLU A 36 17.91 -9.56 -13.19
CA GLU A 36 17.78 -8.29 -12.49
C GLU A 36 16.58 -7.57 -13.13
N ALA A 37 15.52 -7.38 -12.34
CA ALA A 37 14.33 -6.68 -12.79
C ALA A 37 14.78 -5.33 -13.37
N ALA A 38 14.39 -5.05 -14.62
CA ALA A 38 14.68 -3.78 -15.25
C ALA A 38 14.30 -2.63 -14.29
N PRO A 39 15.10 -1.55 -14.20
CA PRO A 39 14.81 -0.45 -13.29
C PRO A 39 13.37 0.02 -13.48
N GLN A 40 12.55 -0.13 -12.44
CA GLN A 40 11.18 0.35 -12.47
C GLN A 40 11.21 1.87 -12.72
N ALA A 41 10.59 2.31 -13.81
CA ALA A 41 10.58 3.73 -14.16
C ALA A 41 9.88 4.54 -13.05
N ALA A 42 10.51 5.63 -12.63
CA ALA A 42 9.94 6.53 -11.63
C ALA A 42 8.58 7.07 -12.11
N ALA A 43 7.60 7.09 -11.22
CA ALA A 43 6.27 7.61 -11.48
C ALA A 43 5.98 8.76 -10.52
N ARG A 44 5.37 9.84 -11.02
CA ARG A 44 4.95 10.97 -10.18
C ARG A 44 3.66 11.58 -10.72
N LEU A 45 2.64 11.61 -9.88
CA LEU A 45 1.38 12.28 -10.17
C LEU A 45 1.49 13.77 -9.85
N ASN A 46 0.79 14.61 -10.63
CA ASN A 46 0.60 16.03 -10.28
C ASN A 46 -0.43 16.18 -9.16
N PHE A 47 -0.13 15.58 -8.01
CA PHE A 47 -0.98 15.56 -6.84
C PHE A 47 -0.54 16.65 -5.85
N SER A 48 -1.51 17.40 -5.35
CA SER A 48 -1.28 18.41 -4.31
C SER A 48 -2.12 18.09 -3.07
N VAL A 49 -1.47 17.96 -1.92
CA VAL A 49 -2.14 17.76 -0.63
C VAL A 49 -2.49 19.11 0.00
N GLN A 50 -3.71 19.21 0.52
CA GLN A 50 -4.11 20.31 1.40
C GLN A 50 -3.45 20.12 2.77
N GLN A 51 -2.81 21.17 3.31
CA GLN A 51 -2.41 21.15 4.71
C GLN A 51 -3.65 21.12 5.60
N GLN A 52 -3.65 20.25 6.62
CA GLN A 52 -4.83 20.10 7.47
C GLN A 52 -5.03 21.36 8.33
N THR A 53 -6.26 21.86 8.37
CA THR A 53 -6.58 23.10 9.10
C THR A 53 -7.02 22.86 10.53
N GLN A 54 -7.25 21.60 10.92
CA GLN A 54 -7.59 21.19 12.28
C GLN A 54 -6.75 19.97 12.68
N SER A 55 -6.54 19.77 13.98
CA SER A 55 -5.63 18.74 14.49
C SER A 55 -6.07 17.30 14.18
N ASN A 56 -7.38 17.05 14.06
CA ASN A 56 -7.94 15.71 13.81
C ASN A 56 -8.42 15.51 12.36
N TRP A 57 -8.13 16.44 11.45
CA TRP A 57 -8.70 16.47 10.08
C TRP A 57 -7.81 15.89 8.98
N CYS A 58 -6.86 15.02 9.31
CA CYS A 58 -6.04 14.34 8.30
C CYS A 58 -6.89 13.55 7.28
N TRP A 59 -7.99 12.94 7.73
CA TRP A 59 -8.95 12.25 6.86
C TRP A 59 -9.67 13.19 5.89
N ALA A 60 -10.06 14.37 6.34
CA ALA A 60 -10.73 15.38 5.52
C ALA A 60 -9.74 16.03 4.53
N ALA A 61 -8.52 16.32 4.98
CA ALA A 61 -7.46 16.88 4.15
C ALA A 61 -7.08 15.94 3.00
N LEU A 62 -6.86 14.65 3.30
CA LEU A 62 -6.50 13.67 2.28
C LEU A 62 -7.64 13.48 1.28
N SER A 63 -8.85 13.18 1.74
CA SER A 63 -10.00 12.91 0.85
C SER A 63 -10.37 14.10 -0.03
N ALA A 64 -10.32 15.33 0.50
CA ALA A 64 -10.54 16.54 -0.29
C ALA A 64 -9.45 16.75 -1.34
N SER A 65 -8.19 16.49 -1.00
CA SER A 65 -7.07 16.57 -1.95
C SER A 65 -7.22 15.57 -3.09
N VAL A 66 -7.60 14.33 -2.79
CA VAL A 66 -7.87 13.30 -3.80
C VAL A 66 -9.08 13.67 -4.67
N GLY A 67 -10.15 14.19 -4.07
CA GLY A 67 -11.32 14.67 -4.81
C GLY A 67 -10.97 15.77 -5.81
N ASN A 68 -10.16 16.74 -5.38
CA ASN A 68 -9.71 17.83 -6.24
C ASN A 68 -8.76 17.34 -7.33
N TYR A 69 -7.88 16.38 -7.01
CA TYR A 69 -6.99 15.74 -7.99
C TYR A 69 -7.77 15.06 -9.12
N TYR A 70 -8.83 14.31 -8.80
CA TYR A 70 -9.68 13.67 -9.83
C TYR A 70 -10.72 14.60 -10.47
N GLY A 71 -10.87 15.83 -9.96
CA GLY A 71 -11.88 16.77 -10.40
C GLY A 71 -13.30 16.26 -10.17
N THR A 72 -13.57 15.58 -9.05
CA THR A 72 -14.92 15.10 -8.69
C THR A 72 -15.79 16.18 -8.06
N GLY A 73 -15.18 17.33 -7.76
CA GLY A 73 -15.81 18.51 -7.17
C GLY A 73 -14.76 19.51 -6.69
N SER A 74 -15.22 20.60 -6.07
CA SER A 74 -14.36 21.59 -5.40
C SER A 74 -14.40 21.35 -3.89
N TRP A 75 -13.59 20.40 -3.42
CA TRP A 75 -13.62 19.91 -2.06
C TRP A 75 -12.75 20.75 -1.11
N THR A 76 -13.34 21.13 0.01
CA THR A 76 -12.65 21.71 1.16
C THR A 76 -12.74 20.74 2.35
N GLN A 77 -11.77 20.81 3.26
CA GLN A 77 -11.77 19.98 4.47
C GLN A 77 -13.04 20.17 5.30
N CYS A 78 -13.47 21.42 5.48
CA CYS A 78 -14.67 21.70 6.25
C CYS A 78 -15.96 21.26 5.54
N GLY A 79 -15.98 21.26 4.19
CA GLY A 79 -17.09 20.72 3.41
C GLY A 79 -17.20 19.21 3.56
N VAL A 80 -16.05 18.51 3.54
CA VAL A 80 -15.99 17.07 3.85
C VAL A 80 -16.42 16.81 5.29
N ALA A 81 -15.95 17.60 6.26
CA ALA A 81 -16.36 17.46 7.66
C ALA A 81 -17.85 17.72 7.89
N ASN A 82 -18.42 18.72 7.22
CA ASN A 82 -19.86 18.98 7.24
C ASN A 82 -20.65 17.76 6.75
N ALA A 83 -20.25 17.19 5.61
CA ALA A 83 -20.92 16.04 5.05
C ALA A 83 -20.82 14.79 5.94
N GLU A 84 -19.63 14.49 6.46
CA GLU A 84 -19.41 13.30 7.29
C GLU A 84 -20.10 13.39 8.66
N LEU A 85 -20.23 14.60 9.21
CA LEU A 85 -20.81 14.79 10.54
C LEU A 85 -22.30 15.18 10.51
N GLY A 86 -22.89 15.33 9.32
CA GLY A 86 -24.27 15.81 9.17
C GLY A 86 -24.47 17.24 9.68
N ARG A 87 -23.48 18.11 9.44
CA ARG A 87 -23.46 19.51 9.92
C ARG A 87 -23.34 20.47 8.75
N ASN A 88 -23.63 21.75 9.01
CA ASN A 88 -23.37 22.85 8.08
C ASN A 88 -22.44 23.93 8.67
N SER A 89 -22.04 23.78 9.94
CA SER A 89 -21.28 24.78 10.69
C SER A 89 -19.76 24.58 10.65
N CYS A 90 -19.23 23.46 10.14
CA CYS A 90 -17.81 23.12 10.29
C CYS A 90 -16.86 24.11 9.60
N CYS A 91 -17.33 24.85 8.59
CA CYS A 91 -16.51 25.87 7.93
C CYS A 91 -16.41 27.18 8.74
N SER A 92 -17.45 27.56 9.48
CA SER A 92 -17.46 28.76 10.32
C SER A 92 -17.07 28.49 11.77
N GLN A 93 -17.32 27.27 12.25
CA GLN A 93 -17.10 26.81 13.61
C GLN A 93 -16.48 25.40 13.57
N PRO A 94 -15.18 25.28 13.24
CA PRO A 94 -14.53 23.98 13.06
C PRO A 94 -14.31 23.22 14.37
N GLY A 95 -14.27 23.91 15.53
CA GLY A 95 -14.00 23.31 16.84
C GLY A 95 -14.88 22.09 17.16
N PRO A 96 -16.22 22.21 17.15
CA PRO A 96 -17.12 21.06 17.35
C PRO A 96 -16.99 19.94 16.31
N CYS A 97 -16.35 20.22 15.16
CA CYS A 97 -16.14 19.26 14.09
C CYS A 97 -14.73 18.66 14.10
N ASN A 98 -13.82 19.13 14.98
CA ASN A 98 -12.44 18.68 15.05
C ASN A 98 -12.33 17.31 15.75
N VAL A 99 -12.83 16.27 15.09
CA VAL A 99 -12.89 14.89 15.59
C VAL A 99 -12.13 13.94 14.67
N TYR A 100 -11.76 12.77 15.19
CA TYR A 100 -11.24 11.68 14.37
C TYR A 100 -12.28 11.20 13.36
N GLY A 101 -11.82 10.70 12.23
CA GLY A 101 -12.67 10.22 11.15
C GLY A 101 -12.04 9.07 10.38
N TYR A 102 -12.83 8.51 9.47
CA TYR A 102 -12.46 7.34 8.69
C TYR A 102 -12.22 7.73 7.23
N LEU A 103 -11.07 7.34 6.68
CA LEU A 103 -10.69 7.76 5.34
C LEU A 103 -11.52 7.08 4.24
N ASP A 104 -11.97 5.84 4.44
CA ASP A 104 -12.83 5.16 3.47
C ASP A 104 -14.18 5.87 3.32
N SER A 105 -14.79 6.29 4.42
CA SER A 105 -16.03 7.10 4.42
C SER A 105 -15.79 8.45 3.74
N ALA A 106 -14.75 9.19 4.14
CA ALA A 106 -14.42 10.49 3.56
C ALA A 106 -14.11 10.42 2.05
N LEU A 107 -13.47 9.34 1.58
CA LEU A 107 -13.26 9.09 0.15
C LEU A 107 -14.56 8.75 -0.59
N ARG A 108 -15.58 8.17 0.08
CA ARG A 108 -16.92 8.01 -0.53
C ARG A 108 -17.59 9.37 -0.68
N THR A 109 -17.48 10.24 0.32
CA THR A 109 -17.96 11.63 0.28
C THR A 109 -17.41 12.38 -0.92
N THR A 110 -16.10 12.26 -1.16
CA THR A 110 -15.43 12.91 -2.28
C THR A 110 -15.52 12.15 -3.60
N ARG A 111 -16.30 11.06 -3.65
CA ARG A 111 -16.51 10.21 -4.84
C ARG A 111 -15.22 9.62 -5.40
N CYS A 112 -14.29 9.28 -4.50
CA CYS A 112 -12.95 8.82 -4.83
C CYS A 112 -12.59 7.44 -4.27
N TYR A 113 -13.52 6.78 -3.57
CA TYR A 113 -13.24 5.50 -2.91
C TYR A 113 -13.13 4.34 -3.90
N GLY A 114 -11.97 3.69 -3.93
CA GLY A 114 -11.69 2.50 -4.76
C GLY A 114 -11.62 1.18 -4.00
N GLY A 115 -11.64 1.21 -2.66
CA GLY A 115 -11.51 0.03 -1.80
C GLY A 115 -10.51 0.26 -0.65
N MET A 116 -10.46 -0.68 0.29
CA MET A 116 -9.51 -0.68 1.41
C MET A 116 -9.01 -2.09 1.68
N ARG A 117 -7.77 -2.21 2.17
CA ARG A 117 -7.20 -3.44 2.74
C ARG A 117 -6.48 -3.14 4.06
N GLU A 118 -6.43 -4.11 4.94
CA GLU A 118 -5.78 -4.04 6.26
C GLU A 118 -4.33 -4.54 6.20
N ASP A 119 -3.58 -4.07 5.20
CA ASP A 119 -2.19 -4.45 4.98
C ASP A 119 -1.39 -3.31 4.33
N ARG A 120 -0.07 -3.49 4.34
CA ARG A 120 0.85 -2.65 3.60
C ARG A 120 0.92 -3.11 2.14
N MET A 121 0.99 -2.14 1.23
CA MET A 121 1.19 -2.39 -0.19
C MET A 121 2.68 -2.57 -0.55
N GLN A 122 2.96 -3.44 -1.52
CA GLN A 122 4.30 -3.68 -2.08
C GLN A 122 4.55 -2.83 -3.34
N MET A 123 5.83 -2.59 -3.67
CA MET A 123 6.21 -1.66 -4.74
C MET A 123 5.52 -1.95 -6.09
N PRO A 124 5.47 -3.20 -6.60
CA PRO A 124 4.81 -3.45 -7.89
C PRO A 124 3.33 -3.06 -7.91
N ALA A 125 2.63 -3.20 -6.78
CA ALA A 125 1.23 -2.80 -6.67
C ALA A 125 1.08 -1.28 -6.56
N ILE A 126 2.02 -0.59 -5.88
CA ILE A 126 2.09 0.87 -5.83
C ILE A 126 2.30 1.42 -7.24
N ASP A 127 3.30 0.92 -7.97
CA ASP A 127 3.61 1.35 -9.33
C ASP A 127 2.42 1.12 -10.27
N ASN A 128 1.71 0.00 -10.13
CA ASN A 128 0.50 -0.24 -10.91
C ASN A 128 -0.61 0.80 -10.62
N GLN A 129 -0.83 1.17 -9.35
CA GLN A 129 -1.79 2.24 -9.04
C GLN A 129 -1.34 3.58 -9.63
N LEU A 130 -0.07 3.93 -9.49
CA LEU A 130 0.49 5.18 -10.00
C LEU A 130 0.46 5.24 -11.54
N GLY A 131 0.74 4.12 -12.22
CA GLY A 131 0.65 3.99 -13.68
C GLY A 131 -0.79 4.14 -14.20
N MET A 132 -1.79 3.82 -13.36
CA MET A 132 -3.20 4.10 -13.64
C MET A 132 -3.62 5.54 -13.28
N GLY A 133 -2.70 6.41 -12.86
CA GLY A 133 -3.00 7.76 -12.42
C GLY A 133 -3.71 7.80 -11.06
N ARG A 134 -3.49 6.81 -10.18
CA ARG A 134 -4.22 6.67 -8.92
C ARG A 134 -3.30 6.88 -7.71
N PRO A 135 -3.42 8.00 -6.98
CA PRO A 135 -2.73 8.13 -5.70
C PRO A 135 -3.25 7.09 -4.71
N VAL A 136 -2.38 6.58 -3.83
CA VAL A 136 -2.73 5.55 -2.85
C VAL A 136 -2.78 6.18 -1.47
N GLY A 137 -3.89 6.04 -0.75
CA GLY A 137 -3.97 6.42 0.66
C GLY A 137 -3.41 5.33 1.55
N LEU A 138 -2.86 5.69 2.71
CA LEU A 138 -2.46 4.73 3.74
C LEU A 138 -2.69 5.28 5.15
N ARG A 139 -2.84 4.37 6.11
CA ARG A 139 -2.94 4.69 7.54
C ARG A 139 -1.67 4.31 8.27
N CYS A 140 -0.95 5.32 8.75
CA CYS A 140 0.14 5.14 9.70
C CYS A 140 -0.42 5.19 11.13
N ALA A 141 -0.37 4.07 11.84
CA ALA A 141 -0.66 4.03 13.28
C ALA A 141 0.64 4.33 14.04
N TRP A 142 0.72 5.47 14.71
CA TRP A 142 1.95 5.90 15.38
C TRP A 142 2.28 5.02 16.58
N TYR A 143 3.56 4.82 16.84
CA TYR A 143 4.00 4.14 18.07
C TYR A 143 3.60 4.91 19.33
N GLY A 144 3.56 6.24 19.26
CA GLY A 144 3.07 7.12 20.34
C GLY A 144 1.55 7.14 20.52
N GLY A 145 0.80 6.35 19.73
CA GLY A 145 -0.65 6.32 19.76
C GLY A 145 -1.32 7.26 18.74
N GLY A 146 -2.59 6.99 18.45
CA GLY A 146 -3.32 7.65 17.37
C GLY A 146 -2.91 7.14 15.99
N ALA A 147 -3.39 7.81 14.95
CA ALA A 147 -3.07 7.47 13.57
C ALA A 147 -3.14 8.69 12.66
N HIS A 148 -2.47 8.59 11.52
CA HIS A 148 -2.43 9.61 10.49
C HIS A 148 -2.59 9.02 9.11
N PHE A 149 -3.24 9.78 8.23
CA PHE A 149 -3.47 9.38 6.85
C PHE A 149 -2.52 10.10 5.91
N LEU A 150 -1.88 9.32 5.04
CA LEU A 150 -0.85 9.78 4.11
C LEU A 150 -1.20 9.37 2.69
N THR A 151 -0.71 10.11 1.70
CA THR A 151 -0.88 9.75 0.28
C THR A 151 0.45 9.40 -0.35
N ILE A 152 0.53 8.26 -1.02
CA ILE A 152 1.60 7.96 -1.97
C ILE A 152 1.17 8.48 -3.32
N TYR A 153 1.96 9.40 -3.87
CA TYR A 153 1.68 10.05 -5.15
C TYR A 153 2.77 9.84 -6.21
N GLY A 154 3.79 9.07 -5.85
CA GLY A 154 4.87 8.69 -6.76
C GLY A 154 5.76 7.61 -6.17
N SER A 155 6.62 7.07 -7.02
CA SER A 155 7.65 6.08 -6.70
C SER A 155 8.90 6.33 -7.53
N ASP A 156 10.04 5.90 -7.01
CA ASP A 156 11.33 5.94 -7.69
C ASP A 156 12.19 4.79 -7.17
N GLY A 157 12.31 3.71 -7.96
CA GLY A 157 12.99 2.49 -7.55
C GLY A 157 12.41 1.89 -6.26
N GLY A 158 13.21 1.85 -5.19
CA GLY A 158 12.81 1.36 -3.86
C GLY A 158 12.13 2.41 -2.95
N TYR A 159 11.87 3.61 -3.46
CA TYR A 159 11.35 4.75 -2.70
C TYR A 159 9.93 5.12 -3.11
N ILE A 160 9.17 5.67 -2.17
CA ILE A 160 7.85 6.26 -2.38
C ILE A 160 7.90 7.76 -2.11
N LEU A 161 7.16 8.52 -2.91
CA LEU A 161 6.90 9.93 -2.69
C LEU A 161 5.59 10.05 -1.90
N VAL A 162 5.71 10.58 -0.68
CA VAL A 162 4.64 10.68 0.30
C VAL A 162 4.23 12.14 0.47
N ALA A 163 2.93 12.38 0.46
CA ALA A 163 2.31 13.65 0.81
C ALA A 163 1.56 13.52 2.14
N ASP A 164 1.84 14.44 3.04
CA ASP A 164 1.33 14.49 4.42
C ASP A 164 0.70 15.87 4.68
N SER A 165 -0.50 15.91 5.24
CA SER A 165 -1.22 17.15 5.54
C SER A 165 -0.66 17.96 6.71
N ILE A 166 0.24 17.39 7.51
CA ILE A 166 0.99 18.01 8.62
C ILE A 166 2.42 18.33 8.17
N TYR A 167 3.11 17.34 7.61
CA TYR A 167 4.56 17.42 7.36
C TYR A 167 4.94 17.73 5.91
N GLY A 168 3.97 17.87 5.01
CA GLY A 168 4.21 18.16 3.60
C GLY A 168 4.73 16.96 2.81
N TYR A 169 5.60 17.21 1.83
CA TYR A 169 6.08 16.18 0.90
C TYR A 169 7.42 15.60 1.35
N SER A 170 7.59 14.29 1.22
CA SER A 170 8.89 13.63 1.47
C SER A 170 9.08 12.37 0.63
N THR A 171 10.33 11.99 0.40
CA THR A 171 10.70 10.70 -0.21
C THR A 171 11.11 9.73 0.88
N ARG A 172 10.58 8.50 0.85
CA ARG A 172 10.80 7.48 1.91
C ARG A 172 11.12 6.13 1.29
N ALA A 173 12.10 5.43 1.85
CA ALA A 173 12.39 4.06 1.45
C ALA A 173 11.21 3.17 1.83
N LEU A 174 10.63 2.45 0.86
CA LEU A 174 9.41 1.67 1.10
C LEU A 174 9.65 0.59 2.15
N ASN A 175 10.81 -0.08 2.11
CA ASN A 175 11.16 -1.18 3.00
C ASN A 175 11.00 -0.85 4.50
N SER A 176 11.33 0.37 4.90
CA SER A 176 11.39 0.83 6.29
C SER A 176 10.25 1.78 6.66
N PHE A 177 9.47 2.25 5.68
CA PHE A 177 8.35 3.15 5.95
C PHE A 177 7.14 2.39 6.56
N PRO A 178 6.46 2.93 7.59
CA PRO A 178 6.68 4.21 8.27
C PRO A 178 7.45 4.09 9.60
N GLY A 179 8.24 3.02 9.78
CA GLY A 179 8.87 2.68 11.06
C GLY A 179 9.79 3.76 11.66
N SER A 180 10.39 4.62 10.85
CA SER A 180 11.20 5.77 11.29
C SER A 180 10.57 7.13 10.97
N TYR A 181 9.37 7.15 10.40
CA TYR A 181 8.72 8.38 9.95
C TYR A 181 8.15 9.15 11.14
N ASN A 182 8.69 10.34 11.46
CA ASN A 182 8.19 11.27 12.49
C ASN A 182 7.83 10.61 13.84
N GLY A 183 8.78 9.87 14.43
CA GLY A 183 8.57 9.11 15.67
C GLY A 183 8.16 7.66 15.45
N GLY A 184 7.86 7.29 14.20
CA GLY A 184 7.65 5.91 13.77
C GLY A 184 6.21 5.42 13.95
N GLY A 185 5.83 4.49 13.09
CA GLY A 185 4.54 3.83 13.17
C GLY A 185 4.43 2.60 12.29
N ASN A 186 3.24 2.01 12.30
CA ASN A 186 2.87 0.85 11.51
C ASN A 186 1.96 1.26 10.35
N TRP A 187 2.28 0.83 9.13
CA TRP A 187 1.33 0.90 8.01
C TRP A 187 0.29 -0.19 8.21
N THR A 188 -0.88 0.21 8.66
CA THR A 188 -1.95 -0.74 9.05
C THR A 188 -3.01 -0.93 7.96
N HIS A 189 -3.23 0.07 7.11
CA HIS A 189 -4.27 0.02 6.09
C HIS A 189 -3.81 0.71 4.82
N THR A 190 -4.27 0.20 3.68
CA THR A 190 -4.13 0.80 2.36
C THR A 190 -5.50 1.16 1.79
N TYR A 191 -5.62 2.34 1.21
CA TYR A 191 -6.84 2.88 0.61
C TYR A 191 -6.61 3.09 -0.88
N PHE A 192 -7.36 2.36 -1.68
CA PHE A 192 -7.36 2.51 -3.13
C PHE A 192 -8.24 3.69 -3.50
N THR A 193 -7.78 4.50 -4.46
CA THR A 193 -8.56 5.62 -4.97
C THR A 193 -8.89 5.42 -6.43
N ARG A 194 -10.05 5.93 -6.85
CA ARG A 194 -10.43 6.01 -8.26
C ARG A 194 -11.52 7.07 -8.40
N LYS A 195 -11.60 7.72 -9.56
CA LYS A 195 -12.76 8.54 -9.90
C LYS A 195 -14.01 7.67 -10.01
N ASN A 196 -15.05 7.97 -9.21
CA ASN A 196 -16.37 7.35 -9.30
C ASN A 196 -17.42 8.35 -9.81
#